data_AF-A0A536ENU0-F1
#
_entry.id   AF-A0A536ENU0-F1
#
_cell.length_a   1.000
_cell.length_b   1.000
_cell.length_c   1.000
_cell.angle_alpha   90.00
_cell.angle_beta   90.00
_cell.angle_gamma   90.00
#
_symmetry.space_group_name_H-M   'P 1'
#
loop_
_entity.id
_entity.type
_entity.pdbx_description
1 polymer ?
#
loop_
_entity_poly.entity_id
_entity_poly.type
_entity_poly.pdbx_seq_one_letter_code
_entity_poly.pdbx_strand_id
1 'polypeptide(L)'
;MVVSRTGELAEALRHGVPREMAVVIDARPREAAGAISACTPFPWMLVADAGAVPAPALAVARRHPVILAWRGRPPAEAPAHTRAFTSFASLAEFVTRALCGTVGGMRLGRGVGVDLDSGEAVRGAALEALVALHPAGFDLPLSRFNSAAHALARRGIAWRPANDAAGGVVLARVAPAGARA
;
A
#
# COMPACT_ATOMS: atom_id res chain seq x y z
N MET A 1 2.68 8.58 2.30
CA MET A 1 3.55 9.47 3.11
C MET A 1 4.99 9.27 2.67
N VAL A 2 5.79 10.33 2.68
CA VAL A 2 7.19 10.33 2.25
C VAL A 2 8.04 10.76 3.44
N VAL A 3 9.09 9.98 3.75
CA VAL A 3 10.08 10.32 4.76
C VAL A 3 11.44 10.49 4.09
N SER A 4 11.97 11.71 4.08
CA SER A 4 13.27 12.02 3.47
C SER A 4 13.99 13.13 4.22
N ARG A 5 15.29 13.28 4.01
CA ARG A 5 16.08 14.33 4.69
C ARG A 5 15.83 15.74 4.13
N THR A 6 15.67 15.87 2.81
CA THR A 6 15.67 17.17 2.10
C THR A 6 14.29 17.61 1.62
N GLY A 7 13.30 16.71 1.54
CA GLY A 7 11.95 17.00 1.02
C GLY A 7 11.82 16.90 -0.50
N GLU A 8 12.94 16.90 -1.22
CA GLU A 8 12.99 16.77 -2.69
C GLU A 8 12.22 15.55 -3.19
N LEU A 9 12.29 14.43 -2.45
CA LEU A 9 11.55 13.21 -2.78
C LEU A 9 10.03 13.42 -2.73
N ALA A 10 9.55 14.16 -1.74
CA ALA A 10 8.13 14.45 -1.60
C ALA A 10 7.65 15.45 -2.67
N GLU A 11 8.46 16.47 -2.96
CA GLU A 11 8.17 17.42 -4.03
C GLU A 11 8.11 16.75 -5.40
N ALA A 12 9.09 15.90 -5.72
CA ALA A 12 9.13 15.18 -6.98
C ALA A 12 7.92 14.23 -7.14
N LEU A 13 7.52 13.55 -6.07
CA LEU A 13 6.30 12.72 -6.07
C LEU A 13 5.02 13.56 -6.25
N ARG A 14 4.93 14.75 -5.64
CA ARG A 14 3.78 15.66 -5.85
C ARG A 14 3.64 16.15 -7.28
N HIS A 15 4.75 16.23 -8.03
CA HIS A 15 4.71 16.61 -9.44
C HIS A 15 4.31 15.43 -10.34
N GLY A 16 4.67 14.20 -9.97
CA GLY A 16 4.37 13.01 -10.75
C GLY A 16 3.03 12.34 -10.46
N VAL A 17 2.39 12.65 -9.33
CA VAL A 17 1.15 12.02 -8.87
C VAL A 17 -0.05 12.95 -9.06
N PRO A 18 -1.17 12.49 -9.66
CA PRO A 18 -2.40 13.29 -9.73
C PRO A 18 -2.88 13.67 -8.33
N ARG A 19 -3.12 14.97 -8.09
CA ARG A 19 -3.43 15.52 -6.76
C ARG A 19 -4.74 15.00 -6.19
N GLU A 20 -5.66 14.62 -7.07
CA GLU A 20 -6.96 14.02 -6.76
C GLU A 20 -6.87 12.56 -6.30
N MET A 21 -5.74 11.88 -6.58
CA MET A 21 -5.56 10.46 -6.28
C MET A 21 -4.86 10.24 -4.94
N ALA A 22 -3.92 11.10 -4.55
CA ALA A 22 -3.19 10.90 -3.29
C ALA A 22 -2.69 12.20 -2.66
N VAL A 23 -2.70 12.20 -1.33
CA VAL A 23 -2.07 13.24 -0.51
C VAL A 23 -0.64 12.82 -0.17
N VAL A 24 0.34 13.62 -0.61
CA VAL A 24 1.75 13.41 -0.28
C VAL A 24 2.10 14.19 0.99
N ILE A 25 2.08 13.48 2.12
CA ILE A 25 2.59 13.98 3.40
C ILE A 25 4.11 13.89 3.37
N ASP A 26 4.80 15.03 3.50
CA ASP A 26 6.26 15.11 3.64
C ASP A 26 6.62 15.18 5.13
N ALA A 27 7.53 14.30 5.56
CA ALA A 27 8.03 14.30 6.93
C ALA A 27 9.55 14.11 6.95
N ARG A 28 10.23 14.81 7.85
CA ARG A 28 11.63 14.52 8.15
C ARG A 28 11.74 13.28 9.05
N PRO A 29 12.89 12.58 9.12
CA PRO A 29 13.03 11.38 9.95
C PRO A 29 12.60 11.55 11.41
N ARG A 30 12.89 12.73 12.00
CA ARG A 30 12.49 13.08 13.37
C ARG A 30 10.98 13.33 13.55
N GLU A 31 10.28 13.71 12.49
CA GLU A 31 8.83 14.01 12.48
C GLU A 31 8.00 12.78 12.10
N ALA A 32 8.64 11.74 11.56
CA ALA A 32 7.96 10.57 11.00
C ALA A 32 6.99 9.91 11.99
N ALA A 33 7.34 9.81 13.27
CA ALA A 33 6.46 9.23 14.29
C ALA A 33 5.15 10.01 14.44
N GLY A 34 5.24 11.35 14.49
CA GLY A 34 4.09 12.24 14.60
C GLY A 34 3.24 12.21 13.33
N ALA A 35 3.87 12.29 12.17
CA ALA A 35 3.18 12.26 10.88
C ALA A 35 2.44 10.93 10.64
N ILE A 36 3.05 9.80 11.01
CA ILE A 36 2.42 8.48 10.94
C ILE A 36 1.21 8.42 11.87
N SER A 37 1.36 8.86 13.12
CA SER A 37 0.28 8.84 14.11
C SER A 37 -0.90 9.75 13.73
N ALA A 38 -0.65 10.79 12.94
CA ALA A 38 -1.71 11.68 12.42
C ALA A 38 -2.49 11.09 11.23
N CYS A 39 -2.00 9.99 10.62
CA CYS A 39 -2.70 9.33 9.53
C CYS A 39 -3.74 8.35 10.08
N THR A 40 -5.02 8.60 9.85
CA THR A 40 -6.11 7.71 10.27
C THR A 40 -6.65 6.87 9.10
N PRO A 41 -6.71 5.54 9.20
CA PRO A 41 -6.22 4.71 10.33
C PRO A 41 -4.70 4.52 10.35
N PHE A 42 -4.06 4.60 9.18
CA PHE A 42 -2.60 4.57 8.94
C PHE A 42 -2.37 4.86 7.45
N PRO A 43 -1.16 5.26 7.01
CA PRO A 43 -0.90 5.47 5.59
C PRO A 43 -0.86 4.13 4.84
N TRP A 44 -1.46 4.05 3.65
CA TRP A 44 -1.41 2.84 2.81
C TRP A 44 -0.04 2.61 2.15
N MET A 45 0.74 3.68 1.97
CA MET A 45 2.12 3.62 1.44
C MET A 45 3.05 4.60 2.15
N LEU A 46 4.25 4.11 2.45
CA LEU A 46 5.39 4.86 2.96
C LEU A 46 6.54 4.79 1.95
N VAL A 47 7.05 5.96 1.58
CA VAL A 47 8.18 6.10 0.68
C VAL A 47 9.36 6.68 1.46
N ALA A 48 10.54 6.09 1.34
CA ALA A 48 11.75 6.56 2.04
C ALA A 48 13.01 6.49 1.17
N ASP A 49 14.09 7.13 1.62
CA ASP A 49 15.43 7.06 1.02
C ASP A 49 16.39 6.24 1.89
N ALA A 50 17.51 5.76 1.31
CA ALA A 50 18.52 4.96 2.00
C ALA A 50 19.12 5.63 3.26
N GLY A 51 18.97 6.94 3.43
CA GLY A 51 19.47 7.70 4.58
C GLY A 51 18.42 8.00 5.64
N ALA A 52 17.15 7.68 5.40
CA ALA A 52 16.02 8.00 6.25
C ALA A 52 15.32 6.71 6.70
N VAL A 53 15.79 6.10 7.79
CA VAL A 53 15.14 4.94 8.40
C VAL A 53 14.37 5.38 9.65
N PRO A 54 13.09 5.78 9.52
CA PRO A 54 12.27 5.95 10.70
C PRO A 54 11.86 4.56 11.21
N ALA A 55 12.43 4.11 12.33
CA ALA A 55 11.94 2.95 13.08
C ALA A 55 10.41 2.94 13.27
N PRO A 56 9.72 4.11 13.45
CA PRO A 56 8.26 4.18 13.43
C PRO A 56 7.59 3.65 12.14
N ALA A 57 8.16 3.88 10.96
CA ALA A 57 7.60 3.36 9.70
C ALA A 57 7.67 1.84 9.63
N LEU A 58 8.82 1.28 10.03
CA LEU A 58 9.01 -0.16 10.09
C LEU A 58 8.08 -0.80 11.11
N ALA A 59 7.91 -0.17 12.28
CA ALA A 59 6.98 -0.64 13.31
C ALA A 59 5.53 -0.68 12.82
N VAL A 60 5.08 0.34 12.08
CA VAL A 60 3.73 0.35 11.49
C VAL A 60 3.59 -0.69 10.39
N ALA A 61 4.54 -0.81 9.47
CA ALA A 61 4.47 -1.79 8.38
C ALA A 61 4.54 -3.26 8.83
N ARG A 62 5.08 -3.52 10.03
CA ARG A 62 5.05 -4.85 10.66
C ARG A 62 3.69 -5.20 11.28
N ARG A 63 2.83 -4.20 11.49
CA ARG A 63 1.53 -4.36 12.18
C ARG A 63 0.34 -4.17 11.23
N HIS A 64 0.53 -3.37 10.19
CA HIS A 64 -0.52 -2.92 9.30
C HIS A 64 -0.11 -3.14 7.84
N PRO A 65 -1.07 -3.41 6.94
CA PRO A 65 -0.82 -3.49 5.51
C PRO A 65 -0.40 -2.13 4.95
N VAL A 66 0.90 -1.89 4.95
CA VAL A 66 1.51 -0.65 4.47
C VAL A 66 2.60 -1.00 3.49
N ILE A 67 2.49 -0.45 2.28
CA ILE A 67 3.50 -0.61 1.24
C ILE A 67 4.73 0.20 1.65
N LEU A 68 5.88 -0.45 1.73
CA LEU A 68 7.17 0.22 1.92
C LEU A 68 7.90 0.30 0.59
N ALA A 69 8.17 1.51 0.12
CA ALA A 69 8.92 1.76 -1.10
C ALA A 69 10.18 2.58 -0.78
N TRP A 70 11.34 2.06 -1.15
CA TRP A 70 12.63 2.57 -0.71
C TRP A 70 13.48 2.97 -1.92
N ARG A 71 13.96 4.21 -1.95
CA ARG A 71 15.00 4.64 -2.90
C ARG A 71 16.37 4.27 -2.35
N GLY A 72 17.03 3.33 -3.02
CA GLY A 72 18.28 2.73 -2.59
C GLY A 72 18.05 1.46 -1.77
N ARG A 73 19.03 1.11 -0.92
CA ARG A 73 18.99 -0.11 -0.11
C ARG A 73 18.08 0.10 1.11
N PRO A 74 17.05 -0.74 1.33
CA PRO A 74 16.26 -0.72 2.56
C PRO A 74 17.08 -1.23 3.74
N PRO A 75 16.71 -0.86 4.98
CA PRO A 75 17.34 -1.40 6.19
C PRO A 75 17.14 -2.93 6.26
N ALA A 76 18.07 -3.64 6.92
CA ALA A 76 18.05 -5.10 6.97
C ALA A 76 16.81 -5.65 7.68
N GLU A 77 16.28 -4.89 8.61
CA GLU A 77 15.06 -5.18 9.37
C GLU A 77 13.76 -4.80 8.61
N ALA A 78 13.81 -4.42 7.34
CA ALA A 78 12.61 -4.13 6.57
C ALA A 78 11.78 -5.42 6.34
N PRO A 79 10.43 -5.37 6.43
CA PRO A 79 9.56 -6.47 6.03
C PRO A 79 9.86 -6.99 4.62
N ALA A 80 9.67 -8.28 4.38
CA ALA A 80 10.03 -8.91 3.09
C ALA A 80 9.26 -8.34 1.89
N HIS A 81 8.07 -7.76 2.10
CA HIS A 81 7.30 -7.08 1.05
C HIS A 81 7.80 -5.68 0.70
N THR A 82 8.87 -5.20 1.33
CA THR A 82 9.49 -3.90 1.03
C THR A 82 10.04 -3.90 -0.39
N ARG A 83 9.76 -2.83 -1.14
CA ARG A 83 10.25 -2.63 -2.50
C ARG A 83 11.42 -1.66 -2.52
N ALA A 84 12.53 -2.09 -3.11
CA ALA A 84 13.73 -1.28 -3.27
C ALA A 84 13.88 -0.82 -4.73
N PHE A 85 14.29 0.43 -4.93
CA PHE A 85 14.43 1.04 -6.25
C PHE A 85 15.76 1.75 -6.36
N THR A 86 16.50 1.51 -7.44
CA THR A 86 17.83 2.11 -7.67
C THR A 86 17.76 3.57 -8.12
N SER A 87 16.62 3.99 -8.70
CA SER A 87 16.42 5.34 -9.25
C SER A 87 15.11 5.95 -8.75
N PHE A 88 15.02 7.29 -8.79
CA PHE A 88 13.76 7.98 -8.55
C PHE A 88 12.71 7.64 -9.62
N ALA A 89 13.11 7.51 -10.89
CA ALA A 89 12.20 7.22 -11.99
C ALA A 89 11.46 5.88 -11.77
N SER A 90 12.18 4.81 -11.40
CA SER A 90 11.58 3.51 -11.12
C SER A 90 10.67 3.52 -9.89
N LEU A 91 11.02 4.29 -8.87
CA LEU A 91 10.17 4.51 -7.70
C LEU A 91 8.88 5.26 -8.08
N ALA A 92 8.99 6.34 -8.85
CA ALA A 92 7.84 7.11 -9.30
C ALA A 92 6.91 6.25 -10.17
N GLU A 93 7.47 5.47 -11.10
CA GLU A 93 6.70 4.53 -11.93
C GLU A 93 5.96 3.49 -11.07
N PHE A 94 6.59 2.98 -10.02
CA PHE A 94 5.93 2.09 -9.06
C PHE A 94 4.76 2.77 -8.36
N VAL A 95 4.95 4.00 -7.87
CA VAL A 95 3.88 4.78 -7.22
C VAL A 95 2.74 5.05 -8.19
N THR A 96 3.03 5.47 -9.43
CA THR A 96 2.00 5.70 -10.46
C THR A 96 1.23 4.43 -10.79
N ARG A 97 1.91 3.28 -10.94
CA ARG A 97 1.23 2.00 -11.16
C ARG A 97 0.34 1.60 -9.99
N ALA A 98 0.80 1.81 -8.76
CA ALA A 98 0.02 1.54 -7.56
C ALA A 98 -1.25 2.42 -7.49
N LEU A 99 -1.18 3.66 -7.97
CA LEU A 99 -2.31 4.60 -7.99
C LEU A 99 -3.32 4.33 -9.11
N CYS A 100 -2.84 3.89 -10.28
CA CYS A 100 -3.66 3.73 -11.48
C CYS A 100 -4.04 2.26 -11.76
N GLY A 101 -3.56 1.32 -10.95
CA GLY A 101 -3.82 -0.10 -11.11
C GLY A 101 -5.28 -0.47 -10.87
N THR A 102 -5.77 -1.44 -11.65
CA THR A 102 -7.08 -2.05 -11.47
C THR A 102 -6.92 -3.55 -11.24
N VAL A 103 -7.59 -4.08 -10.23
CA VAL A 103 -7.58 -5.50 -9.88
C VAL A 103 -9.01 -5.97 -9.72
N GLY A 104 -9.48 -6.82 -10.62
CA GLY A 104 -10.80 -7.43 -10.45
C GLY A 104 -11.97 -6.44 -10.39
N GLY A 105 -11.86 -5.32 -11.11
CA GLY A 105 -12.84 -4.23 -11.08
C GLY A 105 -12.74 -3.31 -9.86
N MET A 106 -11.60 -3.34 -9.15
CA MET A 106 -11.27 -2.47 -8.02
C MET A 106 -10.09 -1.59 -8.40
N ARG A 107 -10.16 -0.29 -8.10
CA ARG A 107 -9.06 0.66 -8.26
C ARG A 107 -8.99 1.60 -7.06
N LEU A 108 -7.85 2.23 -6.79
CA LEU A 108 -7.80 3.26 -5.75
C LEU A 108 -8.78 4.38 -6.07
N GLY A 109 -9.58 4.77 -5.08
CA GLY A 109 -10.54 5.85 -5.21
C GLY A 109 -9.87 7.22 -5.11
N ARG A 110 -10.61 8.26 -5.47
CA ARG A 110 -10.16 9.65 -5.28
C ARG A 110 -10.09 9.95 -3.78
N GLY A 111 -8.87 10.08 -3.24
CA GLY A 111 -8.64 10.35 -1.82
C GLY A 111 -8.44 9.07 -0.99
N VAL A 112 -9.51 8.52 -0.41
CA VAL A 112 -9.44 7.37 0.51
C VAL A 112 -10.42 6.27 0.11
N GLY A 113 -9.90 5.05 0.02
CA GLY A 113 -10.64 3.84 -0.28
C GLY A 113 -10.41 3.33 -1.70
N VAL A 114 -11.28 2.42 -2.11
CA VAL A 114 -11.24 1.71 -3.37
C VAL A 114 -12.57 1.91 -4.08
N ASP A 115 -12.51 2.38 -5.32
CA ASP A 115 -13.67 2.46 -6.21
C ASP A 115 -13.88 1.12 -6.90
N LEU A 116 -15.14 0.69 -6.96
CA LEU A 116 -15.58 -0.50 -7.69
C LEU A 116 -16.12 -0.11 -9.06
N ASP A 117 -16.07 -1.03 -10.02
CA ASP A 117 -16.69 -0.85 -11.35
C ASP A 117 -18.21 -0.62 -11.28
N SER A 118 -18.87 -1.02 -10.18
CA SER A 118 -20.27 -0.70 -9.90
C SER A 118 -20.52 0.78 -9.60
N GLY A 119 -19.47 1.58 -9.40
CA GLY A 119 -19.53 2.98 -8.97
C GLY A 119 -19.56 3.16 -7.45
N GLU A 120 -19.58 2.08 -6.67
CA GLU A 120 -19.49 2.15 -5.21
C GLU A 120 -18.05 2.40 -4.73
N ALA A 121 -17.91 3.11 -3.60
CA ALA A 121 -16.64 3.28 -2.92
C ALA A 121 -16.58 2.44 -1.63
N VAL A 122 -15.44 1.77 -1.41
CA VAL A 122 -15.15 0.95 -0.23
C VAL A 122 -13.96 1.53 0.52
N ARG A 123 -14.20 2.03 1.73
CA ARG A 123 -13.14 2.58 2.57
C ARG A 123 -12.36 1.46 3.28
N GLY A 124 -11.04 1.58 3.33
CA GLY A 124 -10.19 0.75 4.17
C GLY A 124 -8.74 0.66 3.70
N ALA A 125 -7.81 1.13 4.52
CA ALA A 125 -6.38 1.16 4.21
C ALA A 125 -5.78 -0.21 3.86
N ALA A 126 -6.27 -1.30 4.48
CA ALA A 126 -5.84 -2.65 4.13
C ALA A 126 -6.26 -3.07 2.72
N LEU A 127 -7.45 -2.65 2.26
CA LEU A 127 -7.92 -2.94 0.91
C LEU A 127 -7.19 -2.08 -0.12
N GLU A 128 -6.98 -0.79 0.18
CA GLU A 128 -6.15 0.11 -0.64
C GLU A 128 -4.76 -0.49 -0.86
N ALA A 129 -4.10 -0.93 0.21
CA ALA A 129 -2.78 -1.54 0.15
C ALA A 129 -2.75 -2.83 -0.68
N LEU A 130 -3.77 -3.70 -0.56
CA LEU A 130 -3.89 -4.93 -1.36
C LEU A 130 -4.08 -4.64 -2.85
N VAL A 131 -4.96 -3.71 -3.20
CA VAL A 131 -5.19 -3.32 -4.60
C VAL A 131 -3.92 -2.69 -5.20
N ALA A 132 -3.28 -1.80 -4.44
CA ALA A 132 -2.11 -1.07 -4.88
C ALA A 132 -0.84 -1.93 -5.04
N LEU A 133 -0.69 -3.01 -4.26
CA LEU A 133 0.49 -3.88 -4.32
C LEU A 133 0.34 -5.07 -5.26
N HIS A 134 -0.88 -5.43 -5.65
CA HIS A 134 -1.14 -6.59 -6.51
C HIS A 134 -0.34 -6.53 -7.85
N PRO A 135 0.20 -7.67 -8.37
CA PRO A 135 0.07 -9.04 -7.87
C PRO A 135 0.99 -9.40 -6.71
N ALA A 136 1.83 -8.47 -6.26
CA ALA A 136 2.63 -8.71 -5.08
C ALA A 136 1.79 -8.71 -3.80
N GLY A 137 2.29 -9.43 -2.79
CA GLY A 137 1.66 -9.57 -1.49
C GLY A 137 2.42 -8.92 -0.35
N PHE A 138 1.87 -9.10 0.84
CA PHE A 138 2.41 -8.64 2.11
C PHE A 138 2.96 -9.80 2.92
N ASP A 139 4.08 -9.57 3.60
CA ASP A 139 4.61 -10.48 4.61
C ASP A 139 3.96 -10.16 5.97
N LEU A 140 2.67 -10.46 6.07
CA LEU A 140 1.83 -10.20 7.24
C LEU A 140 0.81 -11.34 7.42
N PRO A 141 0.39 -11.64 8.66
CA PRO A 141 -0.67 -12.62 8.89
C PRO A 141 -1.98 -12.22 8.20
N LEU A 142 -2.67 -13.19 7.61
CA LEU A 142 -3.97 -12.99 6.94
C LEU A 142 -5.01 -12.26 7.80
N SER A 143 -4.97 -12.45 9.13
CA SER A 143 -5.87 -11.78 10.08
C SER A 143 -5.77 -10.25 10.05
N ARG A 144 -4.66 -9.66 9.58
CA ARG A 144 -4.50 -8.22 9.39
C ARG A 144 -5.36 -7.66 8.25
N PHE A 145 -5.94 -8.54 7.42
CA PHE A 145 -6.75 -8.20 6.26
C PHE A 145 -8.24 -8.54 6.45
N ASN A 146 -8.67 -8.91 7.67
CA ASN A 146 -10.07 -9.26 7.95
C ASN A 146 -11.04 -8.13 7.60
N SER A 147 -10.67 -6.87 7.85
CA SER A 147 -11.51 -5.72 7.49
C SER A 147 -11.73 -5.62 5.97
N ALA A 148 -10.69 -5.86 5.17
CA ALA A 148 -10.79 -5.91 3.72
C ALA A 148 -11.63 -7.12 3.27
N ALA A 149 -11.40 -8.30 3.84
CA ALA A 149 -12.16 -9.51 3.56
C ALA A 149 -13.67 -9.31 3.82
N HIS A 150 -14.03 -8.75 4.98
CA HIS A 150 -15.43 -8.44 5.32
C HIS A 150 -16.02 -7.39 4.38
N ALA A 151 -15.26 -6.35 4.04
CA ALA A 151 -15.74 -5.28 3.16
C ALA A 151 -16.08 -5.80 1.75
N LEU A 152 -15.27 -6.72 1.21
CA LEU A 152 -15.48 -7.38 -0.07
C LEU A 152 -16.64 -8.39 -0.02
N ALA A 153 -16.68 -9.23 1.02
CA ALA A 153 -17.72 -10.25 1.19
C ALA A 153 -19.13 -9.65 1.30
N ARG A 154 -19.31 -8.56 2.06
CA ARG A 154 -20.61 -7.86 2.17
C ARG A 154 -21.15 -7.33 0.85
N ARG A 155 -20.29 -7.19 -0.17
CA ARG A 155 -20.63 -6.68 -1.50
C ARG A 155 -20.64 -7.75 -2.57
N GLY A 156 -20.45 -9.02 -2.20
CA GLY A 156 -20.42 -10.13 -3.15
C GLY A 156 -19.26 -10.07 -4.15
N ILE A 157 -18.17 -9.35 -3.83
CA ILE A 157 -17.02 -9.26 -4.73
C ILE A 157 -16.29 -10.60 -4.73
N ALA A 158 -16.03 -11.15 -5.91
CA ALA A 158 -15.37 -12.45 -6.11
C ALA A 158 -13.86 -12.43 -5.84
N TRP A 159 -13.39 -11.55 -4.95
CA TRP A 159 -11.99 -11.41 -4.54
C TRP A 159 -11.89 -11.36 -3.03
N ARG A 160 -10.80 -11.91 -2.49
CA ARG A 160 -10.49 -11.88 -1.07
C ARG A 160 -8.98 -11.85 -0.81
N PRO A 161 -8.54 -11.35 0.35
CA PRO A 161 -7.20 -11.63 0.83
C PRO A 161 -7.00 -13.15 0.99
N ALA A 162 -5.88 -13.68 0.52
CA ALA A 162 -5.51 -15.08 0.66
C ALA A 162 -3.99 -15.23 0.73
N ASN A 163 -3.51 -16.34 1.28
CA ASN A 163 -2.08 -16.67 1.22
C ASN A 163 -1.72 -17.12 -0.22
N ASP A 164 -0.61 -16.64 -0.73
CA ASP A 164 0.04 -17.15 -1.93
C ASP A 164 0.91 -18.39 -1.62
N ALA A 165 1.54 -18.95 -2.65
CA ALA A 165 2.41 -20.12 -2.51
C ALA A 165 3.69 -19.83 -1.69
N ALA A 166 4.10 -18.56 -1.59
CA ALA A 166 5.27 -18.13 -0.82
C ALA A 166 4.91 -17.78 0.63
N GLY A 167 3.64 -17.88 1.03
CA GLY A 167 3.15 -17.54 2.36
C GLY A 167 2.84 -16.06 2.56
N GLY A 168 2.97 -15.22 1.52
CA GLY A 168 2.55 -13.82 1.55
C GLY A 168 1.04 -13.68 1.34
N VAL A 169 0.46 -12.59 1.82
CA VAL A 169 -0.97 -12.30 1.62
C VAL A 169 -1.17 -11.45 0.37
N VAL A 170 -1.93 -11.96 -0.59
CA VAL A 170 -2.30 -11.31 -1.86
C VAL A 170 -3.81 -11.15 -1.96
N LEU A 171 -4.26 -10.34 -2.92
CA LEU A 171 -5.64 -10.35 -3.38
C LEU A 171 -5.83 -11.48 -4.40
N ALA A 172 -6.73 -12.43 -4.11
CA ALA A 172 -6.97 -13.60 -4.94
C ALA A 172 -8.46 -13.75 -5.28
N ARG A 173 -8.74 -14.30 -6.46
CA ARG A 173 -10.11 -14.57 -6.90
C ARG A 173 -10.68 -15.76 -6.13
N VAL A 174 -11.92 -15.64 -5.67
CA VAL A 174 -12.65 -16.73 -5.05
C VAL A 174 -13.15 -17.66 -6.15
N ALA A 175 -12.83 -18.96 -6.08
CA ALA A 175 -13.41 -19.93 -6.99
C ALA A 175 -14.94 -19.95 -6.80
N PRO A 176 -15.75 -19.98 -7.87
CA PRO A 176 -17.19 -20.12 -7.74
C PRO A 176 -17.50 -21.40 -6.95
N ALA A 177 -18.42 -21.30 -5.98
CA ALA A 177 -18.88 -22.44 -5.21
C ALA A 177 -19.48 -23.48 -6.17
N GLY A 178 -18.72 -24.54 -6.47
CA GLY A 178 -19.11 -25.56 -7.45
C GLY A 178 -17.95 -26.12 -8.28
N ALA A 179 -16.80 -25.44 -8.34
CA ALA A 179 -15.60 -25.98 -8.97
C ALA A 179 -14.85 -26.90 -7.98
N ARG A 180 -15.39 -28.09 -7.74
CA ARG A 180 -14.54 -29.23 -7.33
C ARG A 180 -14.04 -29.89 -8.62
N ALA A 181 -12.72 -30.06 -8.69
CA ALA A 181 -12.09 -30.94 -9.66
C ALA A 181 -12.59 -32.39 -9.50
#